data_AF-A0A969I6F8-F1
#
_entry.id   AF-A0A969I6F8-F1
#
_cell.length_a   1.000
_cell.length_b   1.000
_cell.length_c   1.000
_cell.angle_alpha   90.00
_cell.angle_beta   90.00
_cell.angle_gamma   90.00
#
_symmetry.space_group_name_H-M   'P 1'
#
loop_
_entity.id
_entity.type
_entity.pdbx_description
1 polymer ?
#
loop_
_entity_poly.entity_id
_entity_poly.type
_entity_poly.pdbx_seq_one_letter_code
_entity_poly.pdbx_strand_id
1 'polypeptide(L)'
;MNPGITDGRPDALDLKIIQLATSLARMEGCHLDILNAWDFSGADLDTSRSETTEEIRNRLIDKYMSAHKAALDRLLETIDLDTLTFEMHLPNGDPRTVIPRASRSGRSTS
;
A
#
# COMPACT_ATOMS: atom_id res chain seq x y z
N MET A 1 20.74 23.89 -5.97
CA MET A 1 19.45 23.68 -5.25
C MET A 1 19.27 22.18 -5.14
N ASN A 2 19.24 21.64 -3.92
CA ASN A 2 19.25 20.20 -3.66
C ASN A 2 17.79 19.77 -3.41
N PRO A 3 17.12 19.01 -4.31
CA PRO A 3 15.72 18.60 -4.12
C PRO A 3 15.67 17.36 -3.21
N GLY A 4 16.06 17.53 -1.94
CA GLY A 4 16.20 16.42 -0.99
C GLY A 4 15.42 16.58 0.31
N ILE A 5 14.68 17.68 0.49
CA ILE A 5 13.85 17.88 1.68
C ILE A 5 12.41 18.03 1.22
N THR A 6 11.75 16.89 1.04
CA THR A 6 10.28 16.85 1.05
C THR A 6 9.83 17.15 2.47
N ASP A 7 9.11 18.27 2.57
CA ASP A 7 8.39 18.76 3.75
C ASP A 7 7.80 17.59 4.57
N GLY A 8 8.02 17.62 5.88
CA GLY A 8 7.90 16.49 6.80
C GLY A 8 6.49 15.97 7.06
N ARG A 9 5.80 15.51 6.02
CA ARG A 9 4.60 14.68 6.11
C ARG A 9 4.81 13.44 5.24
N PRO A 10 4.80 12.21 5.80
CA PRO A 10 5.00 10.99 5.02
C PRO A 10 4.02 10.92 3.84
N ASP A 11 2.77 11.34 4.07
CA ASP A 11 1.69 11.34 3.07
C ASP A 11 1.97 12.26 1.86
N ALA A 12 2.83 13.28 2.00
CA ALA A 12 3.09 14.25 0.93
C ALA A 12 3.98 13.66 -0.18
N LEU A 13 4.82 12.67 0.14
CA LEU A 13 5.61 11.95 -0.86
C LEU A 13 4.73 10.93 -1.59
N ASP A 14 3.96 10.15 -0.83
CA ASP A 14 3.08 9.11 -1.37
C ASP A 14 2.04 9.70 -2.32
N LEU A 15 1.45 10.85 -1.95
CA LEU A 15 0.53 11.59 -2.80
C LEU A 15 1.18 12.02 -4.12
N LYS A 16 2.42 12.54 -4.09
CA LYS A 16 3.13 12.96 -5.31
C LYS A 16 3.47 11.78 -6.21
N ILE A 17 3.86 10.65 -5.63
CA ILE A 17 4.15 9.42 -6.37
C ILE A 17 2.89 8.95 -7.09
N ILE A 18 1.76 8.89 -6.39
CA ILE A 18 0.50 8.42 -6.98
C ILE A 18 -0.02 9.42 -8.02
N GLN A 19 0.04 10.73 -7.76
CA GLN A 19 -0.33 11.75 -8.75
C GLN A 19 0.49 11.65 -10.04
N LEU A 20 1.80 11.40 -9.93
CA LEU A 20 2.65 11.21 -11.10
C LEU A 20 2.28 9.91 -11.83
N ALA A 21 2.11 8.81 -11.11
CA ALA A 21 1.73 7.53 -11.69
C ALA A 21 0.36 7.58 -12.39
N THR A 22 -0.64 8.22 -11.78
CA THR A 22 -1.96 8.47 -12.38
C THR A 22 -1.84 9.31 -13.64
N SER A 23 -1.00 10.36 -13.63
CA SER A 23 -0.81 11.22 -14.80
C SER A 23 -0.17 10.45 -15.97
N LEU A 24 0.82 9.60 -15.69
CA LEU A 24 1.44 8.72 -16.69
C LEU A 24 0.45 7.67 -17.22
N ALA A 25 -0.29 7.03 -16.33
CA ALA A 25 -1.28 6.02 -16.71
C ALA A 25 -2.41 6.62 -17.55
N ARG A 26 -2.87 7.84 -17.25
CA ARG A 26 -3.86 8.58 -18.06
C ARG A 26 -3.32 8.93 -19.44
N MET A 27 -2.09 9.42 -19.51
CA MET A 27 -1.47 9.85 -20.77
C MET A 27 -1.28 8.67 -21.74
N GLU A 28 -0.89 7.52 -21.21
CA GLU A 28 -0.59 6.31 -22.01
C GLU A 28 -1.76 5.32 -22.08
N GLY A 29 -2.90 5.60 -21.44
CA GLY A 29 -4.04 4.69 -21.36
C GLY A 29 -3.73 3.36 -20.67
N CYS A 30 -2.81 3.37 -19.69
CA CYS A 30 -2.33 2.18 -18.99
C CYS A 30 -3.16 1.86 -17.74
N HIS A 31 -3.14 0.58 -17.34
CA HIS A 31 -3.65 0.14 -16.05
C HIS A 31 -2.69 0.56 -14.93
N LEU A 32 -3.24 1.01 -13.79
CA LEU A 32 -2.45 1.42 -12.62
C LEU A 32 -2.61 0.41 -11.48
N ASP A 33 -1.55 -0.33 -11.19
CA ASP A 33 -1.48 -1.21 -10.01
C ASP A 33 -0.92 -0.45 -8.80
N ILE A 34 -1.69 -0.37 -7.72
CA ILE A 34 -1.29 0.25 -6.45
C ILE A 34 -1.05 -0.83 -5.41
N LEU A 35 0.20 -0.98 -4.98
CA LEU A 35 0.59 -1.99 -4.00
C LEU A 35 0.98 -1.36 -2.66
N ASN A 36 0.28 -1.74 -1.60
CA ASN A 36 0.60 -1.34 -0.23
C ASN A 36 0.85 -2.58 0.63
N ALA A 37 2.13 -2.90 0.81
CA ALA A 37 2.56 -4.01 1.65
C ALA A 37 2.50 -3.63 3.12
N TRP A 38 1.95 -4.51 3.94
CA TRP A 38 1.89 -4.35 5.39
C TRP A 38 2.42 -5.60 6.07
N ASP A 39 3.09 -5.41 7.19
CA ASP A 39 3.67 -6.50 7.95
C ASP A 39 3.15 -6.46 9.40
N PHE A 40 2.78 -7.63 9.91
CA PHE A 40 2.40 -7.86 11.30
C PHE A 40 3.41 -8.80 11.97
N SER A 41 4.68 -8.68 11.59
CA SER A 41 5.79 -9.50 12.12
C SER A 41 6.76 -8.67 12.96
N GLY A 42 7.34 -9.29 14.00
CA GLY A 42 8.29 -8.64 14.91
C GLY A 42 7.69 -8.28 16.29
N ALA A 43 8.02 -7.09 16.80
CA ALA A 43 7.71 -6.66 18.17
C ALA A 43 6.21 -6.64 18.49
N ASP A 44 5.33 -6.34 17.52
CA ASP A 44 3.87 -6.39 17.69
C ASP A 44 3.36 -7.82 17.92
N LEU A 45 3.97 -8.80 17.25
CA LEU A 45 3.65 -10.21 17.44
C LEU A 45 4.23 -10.74 18.76
N ASP A 46 5.42 -10.29 19.15
CA ASP A 46 6.09 -10.71 20.39
C ASP A 46 5.37 -10.16 21.63
N THR A 47 4.89 -8.91 21.55
CA THR A 47 4.03 -8.29 22.58
C THR A 47 2.67 -8.99 22.67
N SER A 48 2.12 -9.42 21.53
CA SER A 48 0.85 -10.17 21.49
C SER A 48 1.00 -11.62 21.97
N ARG A 49 2.18 -12.22 21.86
CA ARG A 49 2.41 -13.65 22.18
C ARG A 49 2.29 -13.99 23.66
N SER A 50 2.43 -13.03 24.57
CA SER A 50 2.41 -13.34 25.99
C SER A 50 1.02 -13.73 26.51
N GLU A 51 -0.08 -13.27 25.91
CA GLU A 51 -1.44 -13.51 26.45
C GLU A 51 -2.59 -13.57 25.41
N THR A 52 -2.30 -13.68 24.10
CA THR A 52 -3.32 -13.50 23.05
C THR A 52 -3.75 -14.80 22.37
N THR A 53 -5.05 -15.14 22.43
CA THR A 53 -5.62 -16.27 21.69
C THR A 53 -5.57 -16.05 20.17
N GLU A 54 -5.62 -17.12 19.38
CA GLU A 54 -5.61 -17.02 17.91
C GLU A 54 -6.69 -16.07 17.37
N GLU A 55 -7.86 -16.05 18.01
CA GLU A 55 -8.99 -15.20 17.65
C GLU A 55 -8.69 -13.71 17.83
N ILE A 56 -8.03 -13.35 18.94
CA ILE A 56 -7.65 -11.95 19.19
C ILE A 56 -6.54 -11.55 18.23
N ARG A 57 -5.57 -12.44 17.95
CA ARG A 57 -4.52 -12.19 16.95
C ARG A 57 -5.12 -11.95 15.56
N ASN A 58 -6.09 -12.75 15.13
CA ASN A 58 -6.76 -12.54 13.84
C ASN A 58 -7.50 -11.19 13.80
N ARG A 59 -8.17 -10.81 14.89
CA ARG A 59 -8.80 -9.47 15.00
C ARG A 59 -7.78 -8.33 14.93
N LEU A 60 -6.59 -8.49 15.52
CA LEU A 60 -5.52 -7.49 15.38
C LEU A 60 -5.04 -7.40 13.92
N ILE A 61 -4.81 -8.53 13.28
CA ILE A 61 -4.41 -8.61 11.86
C ILE A 61 -5.45 -7.90 10.99
N ASP A 62 -6.74 -8.19 11.16
CA ASP A 62 -7.83 -7.55 10.42
C ASP A 62 -7.90 -6.04 10.68
N LYS A 63 -7.67 -5.62 11.93
CA LYS A 63 -7.65 -4.20 12.31
C LYS A 63 -6.48 -3.46 11.67
N TYR A 64 -5.30 -4.07 11.63
CA TYR A 64 -4.11 -3.51 10.98
C TYR A 64 -4.34 -3.40 9.47
N MET A 65 -4.80 -4.47 8.82
CA MET A 65 -5.16 -4.45 7.40
C MET A 65 -6.17 -3.33 7.09
N SER A 66 -7.22 -3.23 7.90
CA SER A 66 -8.27 -2.21 7.74
C SER A 66 -7.72 -0.79 7.90
N ALA A 67 -6.79 -0.57 8.83
CA ALA A 67 -6.14 0.73 9.02
C ALA A 67 -5.28 1.11 7.81
N HIS A 68 -4.49 0.17 7.29
CA HIS A 68 -3.68 0.39 6.08
C HIS A 68 -4.55 0.63 4.84
N LYS A 69 -5.65 -0.11 4.69
CA LYS A 69 -6.62 0.12 3.61
C LYS A 69 -7.25 1.50 3.74
N ALA A 70 -7.75 1.87 4.93
CA ALA A 70 -8.39 3.16 5.15
C ALA A 70 -7.43 4.35 4.92
N ALA A 71 -6.15 4.20 5.28
CA ALA A 71 -5.14 5.21 4.99
C ALA A 71 -4.93 5.37 3.47
N LEU A 72 -4.85 4.26 2.74
CA LEU A 72 -4.72 4.29 1.29
C LEU A 72 -5.97 4.84 0.61
N ASP A 73 -7.17 4.41 1.01
CA ASP A 73 -8.45 4.91 0.49
C ASP A 73 -8.53 6.44 0.63
N ARG A 74 -8.21 6.98 1.81
CA ARG A 74 -8.18 8.44 2.04
C ARG A 74 -7.21 9.17 1.13
N LEU A 75 -6.08 8.55 0.81
CA LEU A 75 -5.11 9.15 -0.10
C LEU A 75 -5.65 9.13 -1.52
N LEU A 76 -6.28 8.04 -1.95
CA LEU A 76 -6.90 7.94 -3.28
C LEU A 76 -8.12 8.84 -3.44
N GLU A 77 -8.90 9.12 -2.38
CA GLU A 77 -10.00 10.09 -2.40
C GLU A 77 -9.56 11.51 -2.81
N THR A 78 -8.28 11.84 -2.59
CA THR A 78 -7.72 13.15 -2.99
C THR A 78 -7.27 13.20 -4.46
N ILE A 79 -7.32 12.06 -5.16
CA ILE A 79 -6.83 11.91 -6.52
C ILE A 79 -8.03 11.55 -7.39
N ASP A 80 -8.22 12.30 -8.47
CA ASP A 80 -9.21 11.93 -9.47
C ASP A 80 -8.75 10.63 -10.18
N LEU A 81 -9.53 9.56 -10.02
CA LEU A 81 -9.30 8.25 -10.62
C LEU A 81 -10.46 7.81 -11.53
N ASP A 82 -11.49 8.62 -11.72
CA ASP A 82 -12.75 8.23 -12.38
C ASP A 82 -12.57 7.76 -13.84
N THR A 83 -11.47 8.16 -14.47
CA THR A 83 -11.14 7.83 -15.87
C THR A 83 -10.04 6.78 -16.00
N LEU A 84 -9.55 6.23 -14.89
CA LEU A 84 -8.42 5.32 -14.86
C LEU A 84 -8.84 3.94 -14.38
N THR A 85 -8.46 2.90 -15.12
CA THR A 85 -8.55 1.52 -14.60
C THR A 85 -7.40 1.31 -13.62
N PHE A 86 -7.71 1.07 -12.35
CA PHE A 86 -6.71 0.78 -11.33
C PHE A 86 -7.11 -0.44 -10.49
N GLU A 87 -6.10 -1.17 -10.00
CA GLU A 87 -6.26 -2.25 -9.05
C GLU A 87 -5.43 -1.98 -7.79
N MET A 88 -5.98 -2.34 -6.63
CA MET A 88 -5.34 -2.15 -5.34
C MET A 88 -4.99 -3.50 -4.72
N HIS A 89 -3.73 -3.68 -4.37
CA HIS A 89 -3.24 -4.88 -3.71
C HIS A 89 -2.68 -4.54 -2.33
N LEU A 90 -3.16 -5.25 -1.30
CA LEU A 90 -2.64 -5.16 0.08
C LEU A 90 -1.99 -6.48 0.52
N PRO A 91 -0.86 -6.89 -0.08
CA PRO A 91 -0.18 -8.12 0.30
C PRO A 91 0.33 -8.02 1.75
N ASN A 92 0.06 -9.06 2.54
CA ASN A 92 0.67 -9.23 3.86
C ASN A 92 2.10 -9.77 3.70
N GLY A 93 3.06 -9.12 4.37
CA GLY A 93 4.45 -9.53 4.51
C GLY A 93 5.42 -8.36 4.33
N ASP A 94 6.72 -8.63 4.55
CA ASP A 94 7.78 -7.63 4.41
C ASP A 94 7.72 -6.95 3.02
N PRO A 95 7.52 -5.61 2.95
CA PRO A 95 7.51 -4.85 1.70
C PRO A 95 8.69 -5.14 0.78
N ARG A 96 9.87 -5.41 1.34
CA ARG A 96 11.10 -5.72 0.58
C ARG A 96 11.02 -7.05 -0.18
N THR A 97 10.14 -7.94 0.25
CA THR A 97 9.96 -9.28 -0.33
C THR A 97 8.69 -9.38 -1.16
N VAL A 98 7.58 -8.80 -0.68
CA VAL A 98 6.27 -8.96 -1.31
C VAL A 98 6.09 -8.06 -2.51
N ILE A 99 6.65 -6.83 -2.51
CA ILE A 99 6.53 -5.89 -3.64
C ILE A 99 7.25 -6.45 -4.87
N PRO A 100 8.53 -6.88 -4.81
CA PRO A 100 9.21 -7.47 -5.98
C PRO A 100 8.53 -8.73 -6.50
N ARG A 101 7.86 -9.49 -5.62
CA ARG A 101 7.13 -10.71 -5.99
C ARG A 101 5.84 -10.37 -6.72
N ALA A 102 5.06 -9.43 -6.20
CA ALA A 102 3.80 -9.00 -6.80
C ALA A 102 4.01 -8.36 -8.19
N SER A 103 5.06 -7.55 -8.37
CA SER A 103 5.41 -6.97 -9.68
C SER A 103 5.82 -8.02 -10.74
N ARG A 104 6.13 -9.26 -10.34
CA ARG A 104 6.40 -10.37 -11.28
C ARG A 104 5.14 -11.15 -11.65
N SER A 105 4.15 -11.20 -10.77
CA SER A 105 2.92 -11.98 -10.96
C SER A 105 1.89 -11.29 -11.86
N GLY A 106 1.90 -9.95 -11.97
CA GLY A 106 1.07 -9.20 -12.93
C GLY A 106 1.40 -9.43 -14.42
N ARG A 107 2.37 -10.30 -14.72
CA ARG A 107 2.80 -10.65 -16.10
C ARG A 107 2.15 -11.93 -16.65
N SER A 108 1.20 -12.53 -15.92
CA SER A 108 0.54 -13.78 -16.33
C SER A 108 -0.98 -13.71 -16.22
N THR A 109 -1.60 -12.99 -17.15
CA THR A 109 -2.85 -13.44 -17.80
C THR A 109 -2.86 -12.87 -19.21
N SER A 110 -2.54 -13.74 -20.18
CA SER A 110 -2.87 -13.56 -21.60
C SER A 110 -4.34 -13.83 -21.85
#